data_AF-A0A9D9ZK32-F1
#
_entry.id   AF-A0A9D9ZK32-F1
#
_cell.length_a   1.000
_cell.length_b   1.000
_cell.length_c   1.000
_cell.angle_alpha   90.00
_cell.angle_beta   90.00
_cell.angle_gamma   90.00
#
_symmetry.space_group_name_H-M   'P 1'
#
loop_
_entity.id
_entity.type
_entity.pdbx_description
1 polymer ?
#
loop_
_entity_poly.entity_id
_entity_poly.type
_entity_poly.pdbx_seq_one_letter_code
_entity_poly.pdbx_strand_id
1 'polypeptide(L)'
;MSEANVNKKRKNRWAFPLGLVITVFAVIGLVCVILAGVNATKKAVIKSKNIDEYNTMLTPVVMNDPDPFDDITKANKNQLIDISVWSILKSNLSPDKYEYGEDGMIIPEEDVTAEFHKLFGTDTEPEHATVNGYGYTFTYDSAKHTYSIPLTGIVPTYTPDVIKVQKKSGAVVLTVGYLAGDQWAQNSEG
;
A
#
# COMPACT_ATOMS: atom_id res chain seq x y z
N MET A 1 43.18 -52.08 57.90
CA MET A 1 43.35 -50.68 57.48
C MET A 1 43.17 -50.64 55.98
N SER A 2 42.08 -50.06 55.48
CA SER A 2 41.76 -50.01 54.03
C SER A 2 42.36 -48.75 53.42
N GLU A 3 43.09 -48.90 52.32
CA GLU A 3 43.79 -47.80 51.63
C GLU A 3 42.81 -46.81 51.00
N ALA A 4 42.99 -45.52 51.28
CA ALA A 4 42.27 -44.44 50.63
C ALA A 4 42.85 -44.18 49.24
N ASN A 5 42.11 -44.56 48.20
CA ASN A 5 42.41 -44.24 46.81
C ASN A 5 42.17 -42.74 46.57
N VAL A 6 43.22 -41.92 46.65
CA VAL A 6 43.15 -40.48 46.35
C VAL A 6 43.08 -40.29 44.84
N ASN A 7 41.85 -40.08 44.36
CA ASN A 7 41.55 -39.79 42.96
C ASN A 7 42.18 -38.43 42.56
N LYS A 8 43.32 -38.48 41.88
CA LYS A 8 44.07 -37.30 41.42
C LYS A 8 43.35 -36.64 40.25
N LYS A 9 42.50 -35.64 40.51
CA LYS A 9 41.89 -34.79 39.48
C LYS A 9 42.99 -34.18 38.59
N ARG A 10 43.10 -34.66 37.35
CA ARG A 10 43.98 -34.06 36.32
C ARG A 10 43.46 -32.65 36.02
N LYS A 11 44.27 -31.64 36.33
CA LYS A 11 43.96 -30.23 36.03
C LYS A 11 44.13 -30.03 34.52
N ASN A 12 43.02 -30.00 33.78
CA ASN A 12 43.02 -29.79 32.33
C ASN A 12 43.48 -28.36 32.00
N ARG A 13 44.77 -28.18 31.74
CA ARG A 13 45.38 -26.86 31.41
C ARG A 13 44.80 -26.22 30.14
N TRP A 14 44.12 -27.00 29.32
CA TRP A 14 43.43 -26.58 28.10
C TRP A 14 42.00 -26.06 28.32
N ALA A 15 41.42 -26.25 29.50
CA ALA A 15 40.06 -25.80 29.77
C ALA A 15 39.92 -24.26 29.80
N PHE A 16 40.97 -23.55 30.21
CA PHE A 16 40.99 -22.09 30.28
C PHE A 16 41.00 -21.38 28.91
N PRO A 17 41.94 -21.69 27.98
CA PRO A 17 41.90 -21.11 26.64
C PRO A 17 40.64 -21.53 25.86
N LEU A 18 40.14 -22.75 26.10
CA LEU A 18 38.90 -23.21 25.48
C LEU A 18 37.68 -22.42 25.98
N GLY A 19 37.60 -22.13 27.28
CA GLY A 19 36.54 -21.28 27.84
C GLY A 19 36.57 -19.86 27.29
N LEU A 20 37.76 -19.26 27.12
CA LEU A 20 37.91 -17.94 26.51
C LEU A 20 37.35 -17.90 25.08
N VAL A 21 37.69 -18.91 24.27
CA VAL A 21 37.20 -19.01 22.89
C VAL A 21 35.68 -19.12 22.84
N ILE A 22 35.08 -19.93 23.74
CA ILE A 22 33.63 -20.07 23.84
C ILE A 22 32.97 -18.73 24.20
N THR A 23 33.53 -17.98 25.14
CA THR A 23 33.00 -16.66 25.53
C THR A 23 33.09 -15.67 24.37
N VAL A 24 34.18 -15.66 23.60
CA VAL A 24 34.32 -14.80 22.42
C VAL A 24 33.27 -15.14 21.37
N PHE A 25 33.08 -16.43 21.06
CA PHE A 25 32.03 -16.85 20.13
C PHE A 25 30.62 -16.52 20.64
N ALA A 26 30.37 -16.61 21.95
CA ALA A 26 29.09 -16.23 22.54
C ALA A 26 28.79 -14.74 22.36
N VAL A 27 29.79 -13.86 22.55
CA VAL A 27 29.65 -12.41 22.32
C VAL A 27 29.39 -12.12 20.84
N ILE A 28 30.14 -12.76 19.93
CA ILE A 28 29.93 -12.60 18.48
C ILE A 28 28.52 -13.08 18.09
N GLY A 29 28.08 -14.22 18.61
CA GLY A 29 26.74 -14.76 18.39
C GLY A 29 25.64 -13.81 18.87
N LEU A 30 25.80 -13.24 20.06
CA LEU A 30 24.87 -12.25 20.63
C LEU A 30 24.73 -11.02 19.73
N VAL A 31 25.86 -10.47 19.27
CA VAL A 31 25.87 -9.32 18.35
C VAL A 31 25.17 -9.66 17.04
N CYS A 32 25.44 -10.85 16.49
CA CYS A 32 24.82 -11.30 15.24
C CYS A 32 23.29 -11.43 15.37
N VAL A 33 22.80 -11.97 16.49
CA VAL A 33 21.35 -12.08 16.77
C VAL A 33 20.69 -10.71 16.90
N ILE A 34 21.31 -9.77 17.61
CA ILE A 34 20.76 -8.41 17.76
C ILE A 34 20.67 -7.71 16.41
N LEU A 35 21.75 -7.75 15.61
CA LEU A 35 21.78 -7.13 14.28
C LEU A 35 20.79 -7.78 13.31
N ALA A 36 20.69 -9.11 13.32
CA ALA A 36 19.74 -9.85 12.49
C ALA A 36 18.29 -9.55 12.90
N GLY A 37 17.99 -9.49 14.20
CA GLY A 37 16.67 -9.17 14.72
C GLY A 37 16.21 -7.77 14.34
N VAL A 38 17.08 -6.77 14.49
CA VAL A 38 16.77 -5.38 14.09
C VAL A 38 16.63 -5.25 12.56
N ASN A 39 17.43 -5.96 11.77
CA ASN A 39 17.32 -5.92 10.31
C ASN A 39 16.06 -6.65 9.80
N ALA A 40 15.67 -7.76 10.44
CA ALA A 40 14.46 -8.50 10.08
C ALA A 40 13.19 -7.68 10.36
N THR A 41 13.10 -7.05 11.53
CA THR A 41 11.96 -6.19 11.89
C THR A 41 11.88 -4.96 10.99
N LYS A 42 13.01 -4.28 10.73
CA LYS A 42 13.05 -3.16 9.78
C LYS A 42 12.59 -3.56 8.39
N LYS A 43 13.05 -4.71 7.86
CA LYS A 43 12.64 -5.18 6.53
C LYS A 43 11.16 -5.54 6.47
N ALA A 44 10.61 -6.19 7.50
CA ALA A 44 9.20 -6.54 7.57
C ALA A 44 8.31 -5.29 7.64
N VAL A 45 8.65 -4.33 8.51
CA VAL A 45 7.91 -3.06 8.65
C VAL A 45 7.96 -2.23 7.38
N ILE A 46 9.13 -2.10 6.75
CA ILE A 46 9.26 -1.38 5.47
C ILE A 46 8.45 -2.08 4.37
N LYS A 47 8.47 -3.42 4.32
CA LYS A 47 7.68 -4.17 3.34
C LYS A 47 6.18 -3.97 3.55
N SER A 48 5.71 -3.97 4.81
CA SER A 48 4.31 -3.71 5.17
C SER A 48 3.89 -2.29 4.77
N LYS A 49 4.67 -1.28 5.19
CA LYS A 49 4.38 0.13 4.90
C LYS A 49 4.28 0.39 3.39
N ASN A 50 5.16 -0.21 2.59
CA ASN A 50 5.10 -0.08 1.14
C ASN A 50 3.82 -0.70 0.55
N ILE A 51 3.33 -1.81 1.10
CA ILE A 51 2.09 -2.47 0.64
C ILE A 51 0.87 -1.61 1.00
N ASP A 52 0.83 -1.06 2.21
CA ASP A 52 -0.28 -0.20 2.66
C ASP A 52 -0.37 1.08 1.82
N GLU A 53 0.77 1.68 1.47
CA GLU A 53 0.86 2.83 0.57
C GLU A 53 0.33 2.49 -0.84
N TYR A 54 0.70 1.31 -1.39
CA TYR A 54 0.18 0.86 -2.68
C TYR A 54 -1.33 0.59 -2.64
N ASN A 55 -1.84 -0.06 -1.60
CA ASN A 55 -3.27 -0.29 -1.43
C ASN A 55 -4.03 1.05 -1.38
N THR A 56 -3.52 2.02 -0.63
CA THR A 56 -4.12 3.37 -0.56
C THR A 56 -4.16 4.03 -1.94
N MET A 57 -3.04 3.99 -2.68
CA MET A 57 -2.96 4.57 -4.03
C MET A 57 -3.89 3.87 -5.04
N LEU A 58 -4.05 2.55 -4.94
CA LEU A 58 -4.87 1.75 -5.86
C LEU A 58 -6.36 1.74 -5.50
N THR A 59 -6.73 2.26 -4.32
CA THR A 59 -8.11 2.29 -3.83
C THR A 59 -9.10 2.91 -4.84
N PRO A 60 -8.87 4.12 -5.40
CA PRO A 60 -9.77 4.70 -6.39
C PRO A 60 -9.81 3.92 -7.71
N VAL A 61 -8.72 3.23 -8.08
CA VAL A 61 -8.66 2.41 -9.30
C VAL A 61 -9.51 1.15 -9.13
N VAL A 62 -9.25 0.38 -8.06
CA VAL A 62 -9.89 -0.92 -7.82
C VAL A 62 -11.39 -0.78 -7.55
N MET A 63 -11.83 0.29 -6.89
CA MET A 63 -13.26 0.49 -6.63
C MET A 63 -14.08 0.77 -7.89
N ASN A 64 -13.46 1.34 -8.93
CA ASN A 64 -14.13 1.67 -10.19
C ASN A 64 -14.08 0.51 -11.19
N ASP A 65 -13.28 -0.53 -10.91
CA ASP A 65 -13.13 -1.72 -11.75
C ASP A 65 -13.00 -1.37 -13.26
N PRO A 66 -11.97 -0.58 -13.65
CA PRO A 66 -11.82 -0.16 -15.03
C PRO A 66 -11.57 -1.35 -15.95
N ASP A 67 -11.93 -1.19 -17.23
CA ASP A 67 -11.68 -2.21 -18.23
C ASP A 67 -10.17 -2.52 -18.32
N PRO A 68 -9.77 -3.78 -18.56
CA PRO A 68 -8.36 -4.12 -18.68
C PRO A 68 -7.76 -3.45 -19.92
N PHE A 69 -6.64 -2.76 -19.72
CA PHE A 69 -5.86 -2.13 -20.78
C PHE A 69 -4.38 -2.43 -20.62
N ASP A 70 -3.67 -2.62 -21.74
CA ASP A 70 -2.21 -2.78 -21.76
C ASP A 70 -1.47 -1.44 -21.83
N ASP A 71 -2.18 -0.38 -22.23
CA ASP A 71 -1.64 0.96 -22.46
C ASP A 71 -2.71 1.98 -22.04
N ILE A 72 -2.30 3.00 -21.29
CA ILE A 72 -3.19 4.05 -20.79
C ILE A 72 -3.89 4.80 -21.93
N THR A 73 -3.26 4.88 -23.10
CA THR A 73 -3.86 5.52 -24.30
C THR A 73 -5.07 4.76 -24.85
N LYS A 74 -5.21 3.47 -24.50
CA LYS A 74 -6.34 2.61 -24.88
C LYS A 74 -7.38 2.48 -23.76
N ALA A 75 -7.09 3.02 -22.57
CA ALA A 75 -8.02 3.01 -21.46
C ALA A 75 -9.24 3.89 -21.76
N ASN A 76 -10.37 3.54 -21.14
CA ASN A 76 -11.57 4.36 -21.23
C ASN A 76 -11.36 5.65 -20.44
N LYS A 77 -11.24 6.78 -21.14
CA LYS A 77 -10.93 8.08 -20.52
C LYS A 77 -11.99 8.53 -19.52
N ASN A 78 -13.25 8.17 -19.73
CA ASN A 78 -14.32 8.46 -18.77
C ASN A 78 -14.10 7.71 -17.44
N GLN A 79 -13.65 6.45 -17.49
CA GLN A 79 -13.29 5.68 -16.28
C GLN A 79 -12.07 6.27 -15.58
N LEU A 80 -11.09 6.77 -16.33
CA LEU A 80 -9.92 7.42 -15.73
C LEU A 80 -10.30 8.71 -14.98
N ILE A 81 -11.18 9.54 -15.57
CA ILE A 81 -11.73 10.72 -14.90
C ILE A 81 -12.52 10.32 -13.64
N ASP A 82 -13.34 9.27 -13.73
CA ASP A 82 -14.08 8.73 -12.59
C ASP A 82 -13.14 8.41 -11.42
N ILE A 83 -12.10 7.64 -11.71
CA ILE A 83 -11.06 7.24 -10.76
C ILE A 83 -10.37 8.48 -10.16
N SER A 84 -10.02 9.48 -10.97
CA SER A 84 -9.39 10.72 -10.51
C SER A 84 -10.29 11.48 -9.53
N VAL A 85 -11.58 11.63 -9.84
CA VAL A 85 -12.55 12.29 -8.96
C VAL A 85 -12.71 11.50 -7.66
N TRP A 86 -12.84 10.17 -7.72
CA TRP A 86 -12.89 9.33 -6.52
C TRP A 86 -11.63 9.40 -5.67
N SER A 87 -10.45 9.53 -6.29
CA SER A 87 -9.19 9.71 -5.57
C SER A 87 -9.21 10.99 -4.75
N ILE A 88 -9.73 12.09 -5.32
CA ILE A 88 -9.92 13.34 -4.59
C ILE A 88 -10.89 13.12 -3.43
N LEU A 89 -12.06 12.52 -3.67
CA LEU A 89 -13.08 12.29 -2.64
C LEU A 89 -12.62 11.38 -1.49
N LYS A 90 -11.72 10.43 -1.78
CA LYS A 90 -11.13 9.52 -0.77
C LYS A 90 -9.88 10.09 -0.11
N SER A 91 -9.32 11.18 -0.64
CA SER A 91 -8.24 11.88 0.02
C SER A 91 -8.75 12.58 1.29
N ASN A 92 -7.84 12.90 2.21
CA ASN A 92 -8.17 13.67 3.41
C ASN A 92 -8.47 15.13 3.05
N LEU A 93 -9.65 15.38 2.46
CA LEU A 93 -10.14 16.72 2.15
C LEU A 93 -10.33 17.52 3.43
N SER A 94 -9.79 18.74 3.43
CA SER A 94 -10.22 19.72 4.43
C SER A 94 -11.69 20.06 4.19
N PRO A 95 -12.52 20.19 5.24
CA PRO A 95 -13.96 20.47 5.11
C PRO A 95 -14.27 21.69 4.22
N ASP A 96 -13.36 22.68 4.23
CA ASP A 96 -13.51 23.95 3.51
C ASP A 96 -12.75 23.99 2.18
N LYS A 97 -12.22 22.86 1.69
CA LYS A 97 -11.39 22.83 0.47
C LYS A 97 -12.20 23.19 -0.78
N TYR A 98 -13.44 22.73 -0.86
CA TYR A 98 -14.32 22.91 -2.01
C TYR A 98 -15.63 23.56 -1.62
N GLU A 99 -16.19 24.31 -2.55
CA GLU A 99 -17.51 24.89 -2.42
C GLU A 99 -18.61 23.83 -2.63
N TYR A 100 -19.75 24.03 -2.00
CA TYR A 100 -20.94 23.22 -2.20
C TYR A 100 -22.01 24.07 -2.88
N GLY A 101 -22.41 23.66 -4.08
CA GLY A 101 -23.54 24.23 -4.81
C GLY A 101 -24.86 23.55 -4.48
N GLU A 102 -25.92 23.88 -5.24
CA GLU A 102 -27.23 23.24 -5.09
C GLU A 102 -27.19 21.72 -5.40
N ASP A 103 -26.36 21.31 -6.36
CA ASP A 103 -26.28 19.93 -6.85
C ASP A 103 -25.18 19.08 -6.16
N GLY A 104 -24.39 19.67 -5.25
CA GLY A 104 -23.36 18.98 -4.49
C GLY A 104 -22.01 19.70 -4.43
N MET A 105 -20.94 18.94 -4.21
CA MET A 105 -19.57 19.48 -4.11
C MET A 105 -19.05 19.90 -5.49
N ILE A 106 -18.45 21.08 -5.57
CA ILE A 106 -17.89 21.62 -6.81
C ILE A 106 -16.37 21.46 -6.79
N ILE A 107 -15.83 20.70 -7.74
CA ILE A 107 -14.39 20.48 -7.89
C ILE A 107 -13.90 21.13 -9.20
N PRO A 108 -12.87 21.99 -9.18
CA PRO A 108 -12.27 22.53 -10.39
C PRO A 108 -11.66 21.44 -11.28
N GLU A 109 -11.73 21.65 -12.59
CA GLU A 109 -11.08 20.80 -13.60
C GLU A 109 -9.59 20.64 -13.34
N GLU A 110 -8.91 21.71 -12.95
CA GLU A 110 -7.47 21.73 -12.64
C GLU A 110 -7.09 20.69 -11.58
N ASP A 111 -7.91 20.55 -10.53
CA ASP A 111 -7.66 19.58 -9.46
C ASP A 111 -7.87 18.14 -9.92
N VAL A 112 -8.86 17.91 -10.79
CA VAL A 112 -9.09 16.61 -11.41
C VAL A 112 -7.93 16.24 -12.32
N THR A 113 -7.42 17.18 -13.11
CA THR A 113 -6.25 17.00 -13.98
C THR A 113 -4.97 16.76 -13.18
N ALA A 114 -4.77 17.48 -12.09
CA ALA A 114 -3.63 17.26 -11.20
C ALA A 114 -3.66 15.85 -10.58
N GLU A 115 -4.83 15.38 -10.14
CA GLU A 115 -4.97 14.04 -9.59
C GLU A 115 -4.88 12.96 -10.68
N PHE A 116 -5.39 13.22 -11.89
CA PHE A 116 -5.20 12.36 -13.07
C PHE A 116 -3.73 12.13 -13.37
N HIS A 117 -2.94 13.20 -13.49
CA HIS A 117 -1.51 13.10 -13.76
C HIS A 117 -0.74 12.40 -12.65
N LYS A 118 -1.19 12.54 -11.40
CA LYS A 118 -0.61 11.83 -10.25
C LYS A 118 -0.85 10.32 -10.30
N LEU A 119 -2.01 9.87 -10.78
CA LEU A 119 -2.35 8.44 -10.84
C LEU A 119 -1.84 7.77 -12.12
N PHE A 120 -1.98 8.44 -13.27
CA PHE A 120 -1.77 7.84 -14.59
C PHE A 120 -0.52 8.37 -15.31
N GLY A 121 0.15 9.38 -14.74
CA GLY A 121 1.29 10.05 -15.36
C GLY A 121 0.86 11.16 -16.32
N THR A 122 1.86 11.89 -16.84
CA THR A 122 1.67 13.04 -17.75
C THR A 122 1.72 12.66 -19.23
N ASP A 123 1.77 11.35 -19.54
CA ASP A 123 1.90 10.85 -20.91
C ASP A 123 0.56 10.91 -21.68
N THR A 124 -0.55 11.12 -20.98
CA THR A 124 -1.90 11.25 -21.54
C THR A 124 -2.64 12.36 -20.85
N GLU A 125 -3.36 13.18 -21.64
CA GLU A 125 -4.19 14.26 -21.12
C GLU A 125 -5.61 13.75 -20.80
N PRO A 126 -6.25 14.27 -19.73
CA PRO A 126 -7.65 13.98 -19.44
C PRO A 126 -8.58 14.50 -20.54
N GLU A 127 -9.61 13.73 -20.86
CA GLU A 127 -10.75 14.22 -21.66
C GLU A 127 -11.92 14.53 -20.72
N HIS A 128 -12.09 15.82 -20.42
CA HIS A 128 -13.13 16.25 -19.50
C HIS A 128 -14.53 16.11 -20.10
N ALA A 129 -15.33 15.26 -19.47
CA ALA A 129 -16.72 15.02 -19.84
C ALA A 129 -17.53 14.66 -18.59
N THR A 130 -18.86 14.72 -18.72
CA THR A 130 -19.78 14.18 -17.72
C THR A 130 -19.61 12.66 -17.67
N VAL A 131 -19.37 12.13 -16.47
CA VAL A 131 -19.16 10.69 -16.23
C VAL A 131 -20.33 10.13 -15.45
N ASN A 132 -20.81 8.97 -15.88
CA ASN A 132 -21.90 8.24 -15.22
C ASN A 132 -21.33 6.97 -14.61
N GLY A 133 -21.36 6.89 -13.29
CA GLY A 133 -21.01 5.69 -12.55
C GLY A 133 -22.23 4.95 -12.04
N TYR A 134 -22.00 3.96 -11.18
CA TYR A 134 -23.08 3.13 -10.64
C TYR A 134 -23.84 3.86 -9.53
N GLY A 135 -24.90 4.59 -9.89
CA GLY A 135 -25.77 5.31 -8.95
C GLY A 135 -25.38 6.77 -8.69
N TYR A 136 -24.41 7.30 -9.44
CA TYR A 136 -23.97 8.69 -9.38
C TYR A 136 -23.61 9.21 -10.77
N THR A 137 -23.65 10.53 -10.93
CA THR A 137 -23.22 11.22 -12.13
C THR A 137 -22.34 12.39 -11.73
N PHE A 138 -21.10 12.41 -12.21
CA PHE A 138 -20.23 13.58 -12.10
C PHE A 138 -20.48 14.48 -13.29
N THR A 139 -21.14 15.60 -13.05
CA THR A 139 -21.56 16.52 -14.12
C THR A 139 -20.45 17.52 -14.40
N TYR A 140 -19.99 17.60 -15.64
CA TYR A 140 -18.96 18.55 -16.05
C TYR A 140 -19.58 19.78 -16.71
N ASP A 141 -19.24 20.97 -16.20
CA ASP A 141 -19.61 22.27 -16.77
C ASP A 141 -18.40 22.86 -17.52
N SER A 142 -18.39 22.69 -18.84
CA SER A 142 -17.32 23.22 -19.71
C SER A 142 -17.19 24.75 -19.72
N ALA A 143 -18.24 25.49 -19.33
CA ALA A 143 -18.18 26.95 -19.30
C ALA A 143 -17.51 27.46 -18.01
N LYS A 144 -17.65 26.70 -16.91
CA LYS A 144 -17.05 27.02 -15.61
C LYS A 144 -15.77 26.26 -15.33
N HIS A 145 -15.44 25.25 -16.13
CA HIS A 145 -14.33 24.33 -15.89
C HIS A 145 -14.42 23.65 -14.52
N THR A 146 -15.62 23.15 -14.18
CA THR A 146 -15.88 22.50 -12.89
C THR A 146 -16.70 21.22 -13.02
N TYR A 147 -16.51 20.32 -12.05
CA TYR A 147 -17.30 19.13 -11.82
C TYR A 147 -18.25 19.34 -10.65
N SER A 148 -19.52 18.98 -10.84
CA SER A 148 -20.50 18.87 -9.76
C SER A 148 -20.63 17.41 -9.36
N ILE A 149 -20.32 17.15 -8.08
CA ILE A 149 -20.29 15.82 -7.48
C ILE A 149 -21.50 15.70 -6.55
N PRO A 150 -22.45 14.80 -6.85
CA PRO A 150 -23.60 14.61 -6.00
C PRO A 150 -23.19 14.01 -4.66
N LEU A 151 -23.85 14.44 -3.59
CA LEU A 151 -23.70 13.87 -2.25
C LEU A 151 -24.33 12.48 -2.22
N THR A 152 -23.60 11.47 -2.69
CA THR A 152 -24.06 10.08 -2.75
C THR A 152 -23.41 9.23 -1.66
N GLY A 153 -24.20 8.37 -1.02
CA GLY A 153 -23.73 7.45 0.02
C GLY A 153 -23.14 6.15 -0.54
N ILE A 154 -22.51 6.19 -1.71
CA ILE A 154 -22.12 4.98 -2.44
C ILE A 154 -20.88 4.37 -1.81
N VAL A 155 -21.00 3.09 -1.50
CA VAL A 155 -19.95 2.30 -0.87
C VAL A 155 -19.13 1.62 -1.97
N PRO A 156 -17.79 1.69 -1.93
CA PRO A 156 -16.94 1.04 -2.91
C PRO A 156 -17.19 -0.48 -2.90
N THR A 157 -17.33 -1.08 -4.08
CA THR A 157 -17.61 -2.51 -4.23
C THR A 157 -16.38 -3.36 -3.92
N TYR A 158 -15.18 -2.83 -4.19
CA TYR A 158 -13.90 -3.53 -4.00
C TYR A 158 -12.87 -2.70 -3.24
N THR A 159 -12.04 -3.40 -2.46
CA THR A 159 -10.84 -2.87 -1.80
C THR A 159 -9.60 -3.57 -2.37
N PRO A 160 -8.51 -2.84 -2.68
CA PRO A 160 -7.28 -3.44 -3.17
C PRO A 160 -6.55 -4.22 -2.08
N ASP A 161 -6.01 -5.38 -2.45
CA ASP A 161 -5.01 -6.10 -1.65
C ASP A 161 -3.81 -6.47 -2.53
N VAL A 162 -2.67 -5.82 -2.31
CA VAL A 162 -1.43 -6.10 -3.06
C VAL A 162 -0.83 -7.44 -2.62
N ILE A 163 -1.08 -8.46 -3.43
CA ILE A 163 -0.60 -9.84 -3.24
C ILE A 163 0.90 -9.93 -3.54
N LYS A 164 1.38 -9.21 -4.57
CA LYS A 164 2.76 -9.35 -5.05
C LYS A 164 3.32 -8.03 -5.56
N VAL A 165 4.58 -7.77 -5.20
CA VAL A 165 5.36 -6.61 -5.66
C VAL A 165 6.59 -7.13 -6.40
N GLN A 166 6.77 -6.74 -7.67
CA GLN A 166 7.92 -7.09 -8.49
C GLN A 166 8.59 -5.82 -9.01
N LYS A 167 9.85 -5.59 -8.65
CA LYS A 167 10.64 -4.50 -9.22
C LYS A 167 11.33 -4.98 -10.50
N LYS A 168 11.00 -4.39 -11.65
CA LYS A 168 11.61 -4.69 -12.94
C LYS A 168 12.12 -3.39 -13.57
N SER A 169 13.45 -3.27 -13.72
CA SER A 169 14.12 -2.27 -14.57
C SER A 169 13.49 -0.86 -14.57
N GLY A 170 13.33 -0.24 -13.39
CA GLY A 170 12.77 1.10 -13.26
C GLY A 170 11.25 1.17 -13.02
N ALA A 171 10.53 0.06 -13.17
CA ALA A 171 9.11 -0.06 -12.88
C ALA A 171 8.82 -0.99 -11.69
N VAL A 172 7.72 -0.75 -11.00
CA VAL A 172 7.16 -1.64 -9.98
C VAL A 172 5.87 -2.23 -10.52
N VAL A 173 5.85 -3.55 -10.72
CA VAL A 173 4.68 -4.30 -11.15
C VAL A 173 3.99 -4.88 -9.92
N LEU A 174 2.74 -4.50 -9.71
CA LEU A 174 1.90 -4.94 -8.60
C LEU A 174 0.89 -5.98 -9.11
N THR A 175 0.69 -7.05 -8.34
CA THR A 175 -0.45 -7.96 -8.51
C THR A 175 -1.42 -7.65 -7.39
N VAL A 176 -2.63 -7.25 -7.75
CA VAL A 176 -3.65 -6.73 -6.84
C VAL A 176 -4.85 -7.67 -6.84
N GLY A 177 -5.26 -8.13 -5.68
CA GLY A 177 -6.52 -8.82 -5.46
C GLY A 177 -7.65 -7.81 -5.24
N TYR A 178 -8.84 -8.14 -5.73
CA TYR A 178 -10.05 -7.36 -5.55
C TYR A 178 -10.86 -8.00 -4.42
N LEU A 179 -10.94 -7.33 -3.26
CA LEU A 179 -11.69 -7.81 -2.10
C LEU A 179 -13.07 -7.15 -2.07
N ALA A 180 -14.15 -7.92 -2.15
CA ALA A 180 -15.51 -7.38 -2.11
C ALA A 180 -15.86 -6.82 -0.71
N GLY A 181 -16.48 -5.64 -0.67
CA GLY A 181 -16.69 -4.85 0.55
C GLY A 181 -17.60 -5.44 1.64
N ASP A 182 -18.26 -6.58 1.42
CA ASP A 182 -19.29 -7.12 2.34
C ASP A 182 -19.09 -8.58 2.78
N GLN A 183 -17.96 -9.21 2.50
CA GLN A 183 -17.65 -10.51 3.09
C GLN A 183 -16.76 -10.27 4.30
N TRP A 184 -17.36 -10.42 5.47
CA TRP A 184 -16.69 -10.53 6.75
C TRP A 184 -15.45 -11.39 6.51
N ALA A 185 -14.27 -10.83 6.75
CA ALA A 185 -13.06 -11.61 6.83
C ALA A 185 -13.23 -12.53 8.04
N GLN A 186 -13.94 -13.64 7.84
CA GLN A 186 -13.83 -14.81 8.67
C GLN A 186 -12.43 -15.32 8.36
N ASN A 187 -11.48 -14.75 9.09
CA ASN A 187 -10.15 -15.26 9.28
C ASN A 187 -10.30 -16.76 9.49
N SER A 188 -9.81 -17.53 8.52
CA SER A 188 -9.74 -18.99 8.57
C SER A 188 -8.67 -19.47 9.57
N GLU A 189 -8.51 -18.74 10.66
CA GLU A 189 -7.74 -19.10 11.84
C GLU A 189 -8.66 -18.92 13.05
N GLY A 190 -9.41 -19.98 13.36
CA GLY A 190 -9.90 -20.36 14.69
C GLY A 190 -10.61 -19.31 15.52
#